data_AF-A0A1E1M5H5-F1
#
_entry.id   AF-A0A1E1M5H5-F1
#
_cell.length_a   1.000
_cell.length_b   1.000
_cell.length_c   1.000
_cell.angle_alpha   90.00
_cell.angle_beta   90.00
_cell.angle_gamma   90.00
#
_symmetry.space_group_name_H-M   'P 1'
#
loop_
_entity.id
_entity.type
_entity.pdbx_description
1 polymer ?
#
loop_
_entity_poly.entity_id
_entity_poly.type
_entity_poly.pdbx_seq_one_letter_code
_entity_poly.pdbx_strand_id
1 'polypeptide(L)'
;MNLLPTNQTGEDPGWKSAGPYHQDIFTLWGTCRCSTALMHVISPVAYDEYLRAMIDMLRFDGYMPDGRSSNHNSRTHGGTNVDNVSADACVKNFRGQVNLSDRYAAMVKDAEITPPNTNYPDLMALDSSTKKGRGALPDWLKYGFIIPNFSRAVSRAVEYAYNDFTLYQVVKGLNKTD
;
A
#
# COMPACT_ATOMS: atom_id res chain seq x y z
N MET A 1 -1.99 -23.57 -4.85
CA MET A 1 -3.32 -22.93 -4.98
C MET A 1 -3.51 -22.12 -3.70
N ASN A 2 -3.39 -20.79 -3.79
CA ASN A 2 -3.63 -19.88 -2.66
C ASN A 2 -5.09 -19.41 -2.74
N LEU A 3 -5.76 -19.29 -1.59
CA LEU A 3 -7.14 -18.79 -1.54
C LEU A 3 -7.22 -17.28 -1.79
N LEU A 4 -6.15 -16.54 -1.49
CA LEU A 4 -6.08 -15.07 -1.54
C LEU A 4 -4.72 -14.60 -2.06
N PRO A 5 -4.63 -13.46 -2.75
CA PRO A 5 -5.75 -12.67 -3.31
C PRO A 5 -6.40 -13.39 -4.50
N THR A 6 -7.66 -13.08 -4.81
CA THR A 6 -8.38 -13.67 -5.96
C THR A 6 -8.14 -12.83 -7.21
N ASN A 7 -7.92 -13.46 -8.37
CA ASN A 7 -7.88 -12.78 -9.65
C ASN A 7 -9.31 -12.66 -10.19
N GLN A 8 -9.79 -11.43 -10.37
CA GLN A 8 -11.12 -11.08 -10.87
C GLN A 8 -11.03 -10.21 -12.14
N THR A 9 -9.98 -10.41 -12.93
CA THR A 9 -9.78 -9.68 -14.20
C THR A 9 -10.95 -9.92 -15.14
N GLY A 10 -11.60 -8.84 -15.59
CA GLY A 10 -12.76 -8.89 -16.48
C GLY A 10 -14.11 -9.08 -15.79
N GLU A 11 -14.13 -9.29 -14.47
CA GLU A 11 -15.36 -9.55 -13.72
C GLU A 11 -16.01 -8.29 -13.13
N ASP A 12 -15.26 -7.18 -12.99
CA ASP A 12 -15.78 -5.90 -12.49
C ASP A 12 -16.20 -4.97 -13.64
N PRO A 13 -17.51 -4.77 -13.90
CA PRO A 13 -17.98 -3.91 -14.99
C PRO A 13 -17.65 -2.43 -14.78
N GLY A 14 -17.34 -2.01 -13.55
CA GLY A 14 -16.89 -0.66 -13.21
C GLY A 14 -15.38 -0.46 -13.43
N TRP A 15 -14.61 -1.54 -13.57
CA TRP A 15 -13.15 -1.50 -13.69
C TRP A 15 -12.69 -1.63 -15.13
N LYS A 16 -12.56 -0.49 -15.82
CA LYS A 16 -12.14 -0.48 -17.24
C LYS A 16 -10.63 -0.32 -17.38
N SER A 17 -9.91 -1.42 -17.26
CA SER A 17 -8.45 -1.47 -17.44
C SER A 17 -8.02 -2.67 -18.27
N ALA A 18 -6.91 -2.55 -18.97
CA ALA A 18 -6.26 -3.67 -19.67
C ALA A 18 -5.36 -4.51 -18.74
N GLY A 19 -5.12 -4.04 -17.52
CA GLY A 19 -4.32 -4.72 -16.51
C GLY A 19 -5.08 -5.81 -15.76
N PRO A 20 -4.36 -6.66 -15.00
CA PRO A 20 -4.98 -7.60 -14.10
C PRO A 20 -5.73 -6.89 -12.97
N TYR A 21 -6.77 -7.52 -12.46
CA TYR A 21 -7.54 -7.03 -11.32
C TYR A 21 -7.60 -8.10 -10.23
N HIS A 22 -7.17 -7.74 -9.01
CA HIS A 22 -7.19 -8.63 -7.86
C HIS A 22 -8.12 -8.10 -6.76
N GLN A 23 -8.80 -9.01 -6.07
CA GLN A 23 -9.68 -8.76 -4.95
C GLN A 23 -9.26 -9.56 -3.71
N ASP A 24 -10.01 -9.38 -2.63
CA ASP A 24 -9.84 -10.10 -1.36
C ASP A 24 -8.45 -9.88 -0.73
N ILE A 25 -7.95 -8.66 -0.87
CA ILE A 25 -6.77 -8.16 -0.18
C ILE A 25 -7.21 -7.73 1.22
N PHE A 26 -7.49 -8.69 2.12
CA PHE A 26 -8.12 -8.30 3.38
C PHE A 26 -7.25 -7.41 4.27
N THR A 27 -5.93 -7.65 4.30
CA THR A 27 -5.00 -6.82 5.08
C THR A 27 -3.55 -7.01 4.64
N LEU A 28 -2.95 -6.00 4.00
CA LEU A 28 -1.50 -5.98 3.76
C LEU A 28 -0.72 -5.79 5.05
N TRP A 29 -1.30 -5.10 6.05
CA TRP A 29 -0.71 -4.97 7.38
C TRP A 29 -0.30 -6.31 8.00
N GLY A 30 -1.11 -7.36 7.81
CA GLY A 30 -0.76 -8.73 8.16
C GLY A 30 0.02 -9.47 7.06
N THR A 31 -0.50 -9.47 5.83
CA THR A 31 -0.02 -10.38 4.78
C THR A 31 1.35 -10.01 4.20
N CYS A 32 1.77 -8.73 4.24
CA CYS A 32 3.08 -8.30 3.76
C CYS A 32 4.25 -8.94 4.52
N ARG A 33 4.02 -9.39 5.76
CA ARG A 33 5.04 -9.93 6.67
C ARG A 33 5.41 -11.38 6.38
N CYS A 34 4.52 -12.13 5.71
CA CYS A 34 4.76 -13.55 5.41
C CYS A 34 4.07 -13.99 4.12
N SER A 35 2.74 -14.00 4.06
CA SER A 35 1.99 -14.59 2.93
C SER A 35 2.33 -13.97 1.58
N THR A 36 2.39 -12.64 1.49
CA THR A 36 2.75 -11.94 0.25
C THR A 36 4.22 -12.13 -0.11
N ALA A 37 5.11 -12.15 0.90
CA ALA A 37 6.53 -12.42 0.69
C ALA A 37 6.78 -13.86 0.23
N LEU A 38 5.99 -14.83 0.71
CA LEU A 38 6.02 -16.22 0.25
C LEU A 38 5.46 -16.32 -1.17
N MET A 39 4.35 -15.65 -1.47
CA MET A 39 3.74 -15.61 -2.80
C MET A 39 4.74 -15.16 -3.88
N HIS A 40 5.57 -14.16 -3.57
CA HIS A 40 6.67 -13.73 -4.44
C HIS A 40 7.57 -14.91 -4.84
N VAL A 41 7.93 -15.79 -3.90
CA VAL A 41 8.83 -16.93 -4.14
C VAL A 41 8.13 -18.06 -4.89
N ILE A 42 6.93 -18.45 -4.43
CA ILE A 42 6.28 -19.69 -4.91
C ILE A 42 5.32 -19.45 -6.08
N SER A 43 4.96 -18.20 -6.37
CA SER A 43 3.97 -17.84 -7.39
C SER A 43 4.29 -16.47 -8.02
N PRO A 44 5.47 -16.32 -8.66
CA PRO A 44 5.96 -15.03 -9.15
C PRO A 44 5.09 -14.41 -10.26
N VAL A 45 4.42 -15.23 -11.09
CA VAL A 45 3.49 -14.73 -12.11
C VAL A 45 2.29 -14.04 -11.47
N ALA A 46 1.63 -14.72 -10.53
CA ALA A 46 0.51 -14.15 -9.79
C ALA A 46 0.96 -12.94 -8.94
N TYR A 47 2.21 -12.93 -8.46
CA TYR A 47 2.76 -11.80 -7.72
C TYR A 47 2.98 -10.57 -8.62
N ASP A 48 3.45 -10.75 -9.87
CA ASP A 48 3.50 -9.67 -10.85
C ASP A 48 2.12 -9.09 -11.12
N GLU A 49 1.14 -9.97 -11.39
CA GLU A 49 -0.25 -9.55 -11.62
C GLU A 49 -0.79 -8.77 -10.43
N TYR A 50 -0.49 -9.24 -9.23
CA TYR A 50 -0.92 -8.61 -8.00
C TYR A 50 -0.34 -7.21 -7.80
N LEU A 51 0.96 -7.02 -8.03
CA LEU A 51 1.60 -5.70 -7.98
C LEU A 51 1.03 -4.75 -9.04
N ARG A 52 0.79 -5.24 -10.27
CA ARG A 52 0.19 -4.45 -11.35
C ARG A 52 -1.22 -4.02 -11.00
N ALA A 53 -2.00 -4.91 -10.41
CA ALA A 53 -3.36 -4.62 -9.95
C ALA A 53 -3.36 -3.51 -8.89
N MET A 54 -2.41 -3.52 -7.94
CA MET A 54 -2.31 -2.45 -6.92
C MET A 54 -1.94 -1.08 -7.50
N ILE A 55 -1.09 -1.05 -8.54
CA ILE A 55 -0.80 0.20 -9.27
C ILE A 55 -2.01 0.67 -10.06
N ASP A 56 -2.77 -0.25 -10.63
CA ASP A 56 -4.02 0.11 -11.30
C ASP A 56 -5.03 0.65 -10.28
N MET A 57 -5.10 0.06 -9.09
CA MET A 57 -5.92 0.57 -8.00
C MET A 57 -5.54 1.99 -7.60
N LEU A 58 -4.26 2.32 -7.53
CA LEU A 58 -3.81 3.69 -7.36
C LEU A 58 -4.36 4.65 -8.43
N ARG A 59 -4.45 4.22 -9.70
CA ARG A 59 -4.93 5.08 -10.79
C ARG A 59 -6.44 5.36 -10.69
N PHE A 60 -7.22 4.37 -10.28
CA PHE A 60 -8.67 4.51 -10.11
C PHE A 60 -9.06 5.18 -8.78
N ASP A 61 -8.44 4.76 -7.69
CA ASP A 61 -8.78 5.17 -6.33
C ASP A 61 -7.91 6.33 -5.81
N GLY A 62 -6.84 6.69 -6.52
CA GLY A 62 -5.90 7.74 -6.12
C GLY A 62 -4.88 7.31 -5.07
N TYR A 63 -5.02 6.14 -4.45
CA TYR A 63 -4.03 5.56 -3.51
C TYR A 63 -3.97 4.04 -3.69
N MET A 64 -2.80 3.46 -3.46
CA MET A 64 -2.66 2.01 -3.35
C MET A 64 -3.45 1.50 -2.12
N PRO A 65 -4.05 0.31 -2.19
CA PRO A 65 -4.81 -0.25 -1.06
C PRO A 65 -3.89 -0.77 0.04
N ASP A 66 -4.21 -0.52 1.31
CA ASP A 66 -3.72 -1.35 2.42
C ASP A 66 -4.58 -2.63 2.57
N GLY A 67 -5.80 -2.57 2.06
CA GLY A 67 -6.63 -3.72 1.77
C GLY A 67 -7.73 -3.35 0.78
N ARG A 68 -8.39 -4.37 0.23
CA ARG A 68 -9.43 -4.25 -0.80
C ARG A 68 -10.37 -5.44 -0.74
N SER A 69 -11.66 -5.14 -0.74
CA SER A 69 -12.73 -6.13 -0.83
C SER A 69 -13.94 -5.50 -1.50
N SER A 70 -14.72 -6.30 -2.24
CA SER A 70 -15.94 -5.85 -2.91
C SER A 70 -15.75 -4.58 -3.74
N ASN A 71 -14.66 -4.50 -4.50
CA ASN A 71 -14.34 -3.35 -5.39
C ASN A 71 -14.03 -2.04 -4.66
N HIS A 72 -13.73 -2.09 -3.36
CA HIS A 72 -13.40 -0.91 -2.56
C HIS A 72 -12.16 -1.13 -1.69
N ASN A 73 -11.32 -0.10 -1.58
CA ASN A 73 -10.24 -0.09 -0.61
C ASN A 73 -10.82 -0.16 0.82
N SER A 74 -10.29 -1.08 1.61
CA SER A 74 -10.65 -1.26 3.02
C SER A 74 -9.81 -0.36 3.92
N ARG A 75 -9.94 -0.58 5.23
CA ARG A 75 -9.31 0.27 6.25
C ARG A 75 -7.78 0.17 6.21
N THR A 76 -7.10 1.31 6.15
CA THR A 76 -5.68 1.43 6.48
C THR A 76 -5.48 1.25 7.98
N HIS A 77 -4.67 0.26 8.36
CA HIS A 77 -4.44 -0.05 9.76
C HIS A 77 -3.46 0.95 10.41
N GLY A 78 -2.16 0.71 10.31
CA GLY A 78 -1.14 1.55 10.92
C GLY A 78 -0.36 2.44 9.95
N GLY A 79 -0.30 2.05 8.68
CA GLY A 79 0.50 2.71 7.64
C GLY A 79 0.26 2.08 6.28
N THR A 80 1.12 2.36 5.32
CA THR A 80 0.95 2.01 3.91
C THR A 80 1.73 0.74 3.60
N ASN A 81 1.18 -0.43 3.93
CA ASN A 81 1.95 -1.69 3.89
C ASN A 81 2.20 -2.23 2.48
N VAL A 82 1.53 -1.68 1.48
CA VAL A 82 1.84 -1.86 0.06
C VAL A 82 3.23 -1.30 -0.30
N ASP A 83 3.74 -0.32 0.45
CA ASP A 83 5.13 0.16 0.35
C ASP A 83 6.11 -0.99 0.64
N ASN A 84 5.81 -1.76 1.68
CA ASN A 84 6.64 -2.89 2.09
C ASN A 84 6.65 -4.00 1.03
N VAL A 85 5.50 -4.28 0.42
CA VAL A 85 5.38 -5.23 -0.69
C VAL A 85 6.16 -4.74 -1.91
N SER A 86 6.09 -3.43 -2.21
CA SER A 86 6.78 -2.81 -3.34
C SER A 86 8.30 -2.84 -3.17
N ALA A 87 8.78 -2.59 -1.95
CA ALA A 87 10.20 -2.67 -1.62
C ALA A 87 10.72 -4.11 -1.63
N ASP A 88 9.94 -5.09 -1.15
CA ASP A 88 10.31 -6.51 -1.23
C ASP A 88 10.56 -6.94 -2.68
N ALA A 89 9.68 -6.52 -3.61
CA ALA A 89 9.89 -6.73 -5.04
C ALA A 89 11.17 -6.06 -5.54
N CYS A 90 11.47 -4.85 -5.09
CA CYS A 90 12.66 -4.10 -5.51
C CYS A 90 13.96 -4.76 -5.04
N VAL A 91 14.09 -5.07 -3.74
CA VAL A 91 15.33 -5.63 -3.17
C VAL A 91 15.66 -7.03 -3.67
N LYS A 92 14.64 -7.80 -4.07
CA LYS A 92 14.80 -9.12 -4.70
C LYS A 92 15.04 -9.05 -6.22
N ASN A 93 15.23 -7.84 -6.78
CA ASN A 93 15.42 -7.60 -8.21
C ASN A 93 14.31 -8.22 -9.07
N PHE A 94 13.05 -8.14 -8.63
CA PHE A 94 11.92 -8.69 -9.34
C PHE A 94 11.77 -8.02 -10.71
N ARG A 95 11.93 -8.79 -11.79
CA ARG A 95 11.90 -8.32 -13.19
C ARG A 95 10.50 -8.36 -13.82
N GLY A 96 9.47 -8.16 -13.00
CA GLY A 96 8.08 -8.10 -13.46
C GLY A 96 7.78 -6.91 -14.36
N GLN A 97 6.56 -6.82 -14.85
CA GLN A 97 6.12 -5.74 -15.76
C GLN A 97 5.76 -4.44 -15.04
N VAL A 98 5.81 -4.44 -13.70
CA VAL A 98 5.44 -3.28 -12.88
C VAL A 98 6.51 -2.20 -12.97
N ASN A 99 6.13 -1.05 -13.52
CA ASN A 99 6.99 0.12 -13.58
C ASN A 99 7.46 0.52 -12.17
N LEU A 100 8.78 0.52 -11.95
CA LEU A 100 9.38 0.88 -10.67
C LEU A 100 9.18 2.37 -10.35
N SER A 101 9.10 3.23 -11.37
CA SER A 101 8.82 4.66 -11.21
C SER A 101 7.40 4.92 -10.70
N ASP A 102 6.40 4.18 -11.18
CA ASP A 102 5.01 4.30 -10.70
C ASP A 102 4.91 3.89 -9.22
N ARG A 103 5.58 2.79 -8.84
CA ARG A 103 5.69 2.35 -7.44
C ARG A 103 6.35 3.40 -6.56
N TYR A 104 7.48 3.91 -7.00
CA TYR A 104 8.20 4.95 -6.28
C TYR A 104 7.34 6.20 -6.07
N ALA A 105 6.68 6.70 -7.13
CA ALA A 105 5.80 7.87 -7.02
C ALA A 105 4.63 7.64 -6.06
N ALA A 106 4.08 6.42 -6.03
CA ALA A 106 3.02 6.05 -5.10
C ALA A 106 3.50 6.05 -3.64
N MET A 107 4.67 5.47 -3.36
CA MET A 107 5.26 5.43 -2.02
C MET A 107 5.65 6.84 -1.52
N VAL A 108 6.18 7.70 -2.41
CA VAL A 108 6.46 9.11 -2.09
C VAL A 108 5.17 9.84 -1.74
N LYS A 109 4.10 9.64 -2.52
CA LYS A 109 2.79 10.22 -2.20
C LYS A 109 2.31 9.80 -0.82
N ASP A 110 2.45 8.53 -0.46
CA ASP A 110 2.08 8.02 0.86
C ASP A 110 2.94 8.60 2.00
N ALA A 111 4.22 8.91 1.72
CA ALA A 111 5.15 9.48 2.67
C ALA A 111 5.07 11.01 2.82
N GLU A 112 4.55 11.73 1.82
CA GLU A 112 4.60 13.20 1.79
C GLU A 112 3.23 13.88 1.77
N ILE A 113 2.19 13.20 1.28
CA ILE A 113 0.86 13.81 1.09
C ILE A 113 -0.11 13.24 2.11
N THR A 114 -0.58 14.09 3.01
CA THR A 114 -1.60 13.71 3.99
C THR A 114 -2.91 13.39 3.25
N PRO A 115 -3.46 12.18 3.40
CA PRO A 115 -4.71 11.80 2.76
C PRO A 115 -5.88 12.54 3.39
N PRO A 116 -6.90 12.96 2.61
CA PRO A 116 -8.10 13.54 3.17
C PRO A 116 -8.81 12.50 4.05
N ASN A 117 -9.38 12.96 5.17
CA ASN A 117 -10.27 12.12 5.96
C ASN A 117 -11.56 11.82 5.16
N THR A 118 -12.18 10.67 5.41
CA THR A 118 -13.39 10.27 4.69
C THR A 118 -14.59 11.12 5.09
N ASN A 119 -15.52 11.27 4.16
CA ASN A 119 -16.84 11.84 4.39
C ASN A 119 -17.86 10.70 4.18
N TYR A 120 -18.44 10.03 5.17
CA TYR A 120 -18.40 10.16 6.63
C TYR A 120 -17.11 9.64 7.28
N PRO A 121 -16.69 10.20 8.43
CA PRO A 121 -15.49 9.76 9.13
C PRO A 121 -15.71 8.42 9.85
N ASP A 122 -14.61 7.70 10.08
CA ASP A 122 -14.59 6.50 10.90
C ASP A 122 -14.84 6.86 12.36
N LEU A 123 -15.95 6.36 12.93
CA LEU A 123 -16.36 6.67 14.30
C LEU A 123 -15.33 6.24 15.36
N MET A 124 -14.43 5.30 15.03
CA MET A 124 -13.36 4.84 15.92
C MET A 124 -12.05 5.60 15.73
N ALA A 125 -11.97 6.51 14.76
CA ALA A 125 -10.77 7.28 14.43
C ALA A 125 -11.15 8.57 13.68
N LEU A 126 -11.83 9.48 14.39
CA LEU A 126 -12.27 10.77 13.86
C LEU A 126 -11.10 11.71 13.51
N ASP A 127 -9.92 11.42 14.04
CA ASP A 127 -8.71 12.25 13.93
C ASP A 127 -8.11 12.32 12.52
N SER A 128 -8.27 11.29 11.70
CA SER A 128 -7.57 11.19 10.41
C SER A 128 -8.18 10.15 9.48
N SER A 129 -7.73 10.14 8.23
CA SER A 129 -8.12 9.11 7.27
C SER A 129 -7.78 7.71 7.78
N THR A 130 -8.75 6.82 7.69
CA THR A 130 -8.56 5.37 7.87
C THR A 130 -8.79 4.59 6.59
N LYS A 131 -8.98 5.25 5.44
CA LYS A 131 -9.28 4.59 4.16
C LYS A 131 -8.07 4.47 3.24
N LYS A 132 -7.18 5.47 3.25
CA LYS A 132 -6.08 5.60 2.29
C LYS A 132 -4.92 6.33 2.96
N GLY A 133 -3.69 6.03 2.54
CA GLY A 133 -2.48 6.75 2.92
C GLY A 133 -2.18 6.80 4.42
N ARG A 134 -1.24 7.67 4.79
CA ARG A 134 -0.79 7.87 6.18
C ARG A 134 -1.60 8.98 6.86
N GLY A 135 -2.64 8.62 7.60
CA GLY A 135 -3.54 9.62 8.21
C GLY A 135 -2.91 10.57 9.24
N ALA A 136 -1.93 10.11 10.01
CA ALA A 136 -1.26 10.90 11.06
C ALA A 136 0.04 11.57 10.56
N LEU A 137 0.17 11.70 9.24
CA LEU A 137 1.37 12.22 8.60
C LEU A 137 1.76 13.67 8.99
N PRO A 138 0.82 14.60 9.30
CA PRO A 138 1.20 15.95 9.70
C PRO A 138 2.13 15.99 10.92
N ASP A 139 1.88 15.16 11.93
CA ASP A 139 2.75 15.08 13.11
C ASP A 139 4.07 14.38 12.77
N TRP A 140 4.02 13.31 11.99
CA TRP A 140 5.20 12.58 11.56
C TRP A 140 6.21 13.49 10.85
N LEU A 141 5.74 14.28 9.87
CA LEU A 141 6.58 15.21 9.13
C LEU A 141 7.06 16.38 9.98
N LYS A 142 6.24 16.86 10.92
CA LYS A 142 6.56 18.03 11.74
C LYS A 142 7.50 17.72 12.90
N TYR A 143 7.30 16.58 13.57
CA TYR A 143 7.97 16.25 14.84
C TYR A 143 8.88 15.02 14.75
N GLY A 144 8.76 14.19 13.71
CA GLY A 144 9.43 12.89 13.62
C GLY A 144 8.79 11.80 14.51
N PHE A 145 7.65 12.11 15.13
CA PHE A 145 6.84 11.18 15.93
C PHE A 145 5.38 11.66 15.94
N ILE A 146 4.46 10.80 16.39
CA ILE A 146 3.02 11.09 16.40
C ILE A 146 2.58 11.36 17.84
N ILE A 147 1.94 12.50 18.11
CA ILE A 147 1.41 12.78 19.45
C ILE A 147 0.06 12.09 19.67
N PRO A 148 -0.36 11.84 20.92
CA PRO A 148 -1.58 11.11 21.25
C PRO A 148 -2.91 11.80 20.85
N ASN A 149 -2.87 12.86 20.04
CA ASN A 149 -4.05 13.45 19.40
C ASN A 149 -4.54 12.60 18.22
N PHE A 150 -3.63 11.87 17.56
CA PHE A 150 -4.01 10.86 16.58
C PHE A 150 -4.22 9.51 17.24
N SER A 151 -5.31 8.82 16.89
CA SER A 151 -5.51 7.44 17.32
C SER A 151 -4.35 6.55 16.90
N ARG A 152 -4.02 5.56 17.75
CA ARG A 152 -2.96 4.56 17.48
C ARG A 152 -1.57 5.18 17.24
N ALA A 153 -1.29 6.34 17.82
CA ALA A 153 -0.06 7.12 17.61
C ALA A 153 1.22 6.28 17.67
N VAL A 154 1.39 5.47 18.73
CA VAL A 154 2.60 4.64 18.90
C VAL A 154 2.72 3.58 17.81
N SER A 155 1.66 2.83 17.52
CA SER A 155 1.69 1.81 16.48
C SER A 155 1.92 2.42 15.09
N ARG A 156 1.25 3.54 14.78
CA ARG A 156 1.44 4.27 13.52
C ARG A 156 2.88 4.76 13.36
N ALA A 157 3.51 5.25 14.42
CA ALA A 157 4.90 5.72 14.36
C ALA A 157 5.87 4.58 14.00
N VAL A 158 5.66 3.38 14.55
CA VAL A 158 6.47 2.20 14.22
C VAL A 158 6.25 1.77 12.76
N GLU A 159 5.00 1.76 12.29
CA GLU A 159 4.71 1.40 10.90
C GLU A 159 5.27 2.44 9.91
N TYR A 160 5.16 3.73 10.20
CA TYR A 160 5.68 4.79 9.33
C TYR A 160 7.21 4.72 9.23
N ALA A 161 7.90 4.49 10.35
CA ALA A 161 9.34 4.24 10.32
C ALA A 161 9.72 3.06 9.42
N TYR A 162 8.94 1.96 9.47
CA TYR A 162 9.15 0.82 8.58
C TYR A 162 8.85 1.18 7.12
N ASN A 163 7.75 1.88 6.84
CA ASN A 163 7.40 2.30 5.49
C ASN A 163 8.44 3.29 4.89
N ASP A 164 9.02 4.18 5.70
CA ASP A 164 10.10 5.08 5.27
C ASP A 164 11.38 4.31 4.95
N PHE A 165 11.72 3.29 5.76
CA PHE A 165 12.82 2.39 5.44
C PHE A 165 12.60 1.65 4.12
N THR A 166 11.37 1.19 3.84
CA THR A 166 11.07 0.47 2.60
C THR A 166 11.11 1.39 1.38
N LEU A 167 10.64 2.64 1.50
CA LEU A 167 10.85 3.68 0.50
C LEU A 167 12.34 3.94 0.24
N TYR A 168 13.15 4.06 1.29
CA TYR A 168 14.60 4.22 1.15
C TYR A 168 15.25 3.07 0.36
N GLN A 169 14.84 1.83 0.58
CA GLN A 169 15.35 0.70 -0.22
C GLN A 169 15.01 0.83 -1.71
N VAL A 170 13.81 1.32 -2.03
CA VAL A 170 13.39 1.55 -3.43
C VAL A 170 14.17 2.70 -4.07
N VAL A 171 14.36 3.81 -3.34
CA VAL A 171 15.19 4.96 -3.77
C VAL A 171 16.61 4.49 -4.09
N LYS A 172 17.21 3.71 -3.20
CA LYS A 172 18.54 3.13 -3.39
C LYS A 172 18.59 2.22 -4.62
N GLY A 173 17.58 1.38 -4.83
CA GLY A 173 17.47 0.52 -6.02
C GLY A 173 17.33 1.29 -7.34
N LEU A 174 16.81 2.52 -7.27
CA LEU A 174 16.69 3.44 -8.40
C LEU A 174 17.93 4.31 -8.64
N ASN A 175 18.98 4.19 -7.81
CA ASN A 175 20.14 5.09 -7.80
C ASN A 175 19.75 6.57 -7.68
N LYS A 176 18.66 6.88 -6.97
CA LYS A 176 18.30 8.24 -6.58
C LYS A 176 19.06 8.60 -5.30
N THR A 177 19.66 9.77 -5.25
CA THR A 177 20.51 10.24 -4.15
C THR A 177 19.84 11.29 -3.26
N ASP A 178 18.72 11.84 -3.72
CA ASP A 178 18.03 12.99 -3.15
C ASP A 178 16.60 12.60 -2.76
#